data_AF-A0A090TBV9-F1
#
_entry.id   AF-A0A090TBV9-F1
#
_cell.length_a   1.000
_cell.length_b   1.000
_cell.length_c   1.000
_cell.angle_alpha   90.00
_cell.angle_beta   90.00
_cell.angle_gamma   90.00
#
_symmetry.space_group_name_H-M   'P 1'
#
loop_
_entity.id
_entity.type
_entity.pdbx_description
1 polymer ?
#
loop_
_entity_poly.entity_id
_entity_poly.type
_entity_poly.pdbx_seq_one_letter_code
_entity_poly.pdbx_strand_id
1 'polypeptide(L)' 'MSQSLRIVFAGTPDFAARHLAALLSSEHEVIAVYTQPDRPAGRGKNLPQVL' A
#
# COMPACT_ATOMS: atom_id res chain seq x y z
N MET A 1 -7.75 -21.12 -20.65
CA MET A 1 -7.08 -19.81 -20.70
C MET A 1 -7.81 -18.91 -19.72
N SER A 2 -7.19 -18.57 -18.59
CA SER A 2 -7.75 -17.54 -17.69
C SER A 2 -7.69 -16.19 -18.42
N GLN A 3 -8.76 -15.41 -18.39
CA GLN A 3 -8.70 -14.04 -18.92
C GLN A 3 -7.97 -13.14 -17.91
N SER A 4 -7.13 -12.24 -18.41
CA SER A 4 -6.57 -11.16 -17.61
C SER A 4 -7.69 -10.29 -17.05
N LEU A 5 -7.53 -9.83 -15.80
CA LEU A 5 -8.51 -9.01 -15.11
C LEU A 5 -7.97 -7.58 -15.01
N ARG A 6 -8.88 -6.61 -15.01
CA ARG A 6 -8.57 -5.20 -14.72
C ARG A 6 -8.84 -4.94 -13.25
N ILE A 7 -7.79 -4.65 -12.50
CA ILE A 7 -7.80 -4.59 -11.03
C ILE A 7 -7.56 -3.16 -10.56
N VAL A 8 -8.37 -2.71 -9.61
CA VAL A 8 -8.06 -1.54 -8.78
C VAL A 8 -7.54 -2.05 -7.43
N PHE A 9 -6.33 -1.63 -7.06
CA PHE A 9 -5.73 -2.00 -5.77
C PHE A 9 -5.92 -0.87 -4.76
N ALA A 10 -6.31 -1.19 -3.52
CA ALA A 10 -6.46 -0.21 -2.44
C ALA A 10 -5.80 -0.72 -1.16
N GLY A 11 -4.83 0.03 -0.60
CA GLY A 11 -4.14 -0.43 0.61
C GLY A 11 -3.17 0.56 1.27
N THR A 12 -2.72 0.19 2.47
CA THR A 12 -1.83 0.97 3.35
C THR A 12 -0.35 0.58 3.14
N PRO A 13 0.59 1.54 3.09
CA PRO A 13 1.88 1.38 2.40
C PRO A 13 2.66 0.09 2.71
N ASP A 14 3.05 -0.17 3.96
CA ASP A 14 4.00 -1.25 4.25
C ASP A 14 3.43 -2.66 4.05
N PHE A 15 2.21 -2.91 4.48
CA PHE A 15 1.57 -4.22 4.33
C PHE A 15 1.04 -4.43 2.90
N ALA A 16 0.47 -3.39 2.30
CA ALA A 16 -0.13 -3.46 0.99
C ALA A 16 0.91 -3.56 -0.12
N ALA A 17 2.09 -2.96 0.03
CA ALA A 17 3.14 -3.00 -1.00
C ALA A 17 3.53 -4.42 -1.43
N ARG A 18 3.59 -5.38 -0.48
CA ARG A 18 3.91 -6.78 -0.80
C ARG A 18 2.84 -7.44 -1.68
N HIS A 19 1.58 -7.13 -1.41
CA HIS A 19 0.44 -7.67 -2.17
C HIS A 19 0.35 -7.01 -3.56
N LEU A 20 0.60 -5.70 -3.63
CA LEU A 20 0.67 -4.98 -4.89
C LEU A 20 1.79 -5.53 -5.78
N ALA A 21 2.98 -5.79 -5.23
CA ALA A 21 4.10 -6.37 -5.98
C ALA A 21 3.75 -7.74 -6.57
N ALA A 22 3.04 -8.59 -5.81
CA ALA A 22 2.57 -9.89 -6.30
C ALA A 22 1.55 -9.74 -7.45
N LEU A 23 0.62 -8.80 -7.33
CA LEU A 23 -0.36 -8.51 -8.39
C LEU A 23 0.30 -7.96 -9.66
N LEU A 24 1.29 -7.08 -9.53
CA LEU A 24 2.06 -6.56 -10.66
C LEU A 24 2.92 -7.62 -11.36
N SER A 25 3.23 -8.71 -10.66
CA SER A 25 3.96 -9.87 -11.22
C SER A 25 3.02 -10.94 -11.81
N SER A 26 1.70 -10.72 -11.74
CA SER A 26 0.68 -11.66 -12.23
C SER A 26 0.28 -11.35 -13.68
N GLU A 27 -0.61 -12.17 -14.24
CA GLU A 27 -1.18 -11.97 -15.58
C GLU A 27 -2.25 -10.86 -15.62
N HIS A 28 -2.60 -10.27 -14.47
CA HIS A 28 -3.64 -9.27 -14.35
C HIS A 28 -3.12 -7.84 -14.53
N GLU A 29 -3.97 -6.96 -15.04
CA GLU A 29 -3.66 -5.55 -15.24
C GLU A 29 -4.13 -4.72 -14.05
N VAL A 30 -3.21 -4.13 -13.29
CA VAL A 30 -3.55 -3.16 -12.23
C VAL A 30 -3.72 -1.78 -12.87
N ILE A 31 -4.96 -1.31 -12.99
CA ILE A 31 -5.30 -0.07 -13.72
C ILE A 31 -5.30 1.18 -12.82
N ALA A 32 -5.38 1.00 -11.50
CA ALA A 32 -5.32 2.10 -10.54
C ALA A 32 -4.89 1.62 -9.15
N VAL A 33 -4.25 2.51 -8.40
CA VAL A 33 -3.85 2.29 -7.00
C VAL A 33 -4.42 3.42 -6.13
N TYR A 34 -5.20 3.05 -5.13
CA TYR A 34 -5.67 3.94 -4.08
C TYR A 34 -4.84 3.72 -2.82
N THR A 35 -4.34 4.81 -2.24
CA THR A 35 -3.66 4.79 -0.95
C THR A 35 -4.09 5.97 -0.09
N GLN A 36 -3.76 5.91 1.18
CA GLN A 36 -4.00 7.04 2.07
C GLN A 36 -3.09 8.20 1.63
N PRO A 37 -3.60 9.46 1.58
CA PRO A 37 -2.74 10.62 1.38
C PRO A 37 -1.62 10.63 2.41
N ASP A 38 -0.47 11.18 2.03
CA ASP A 38 0.64 11.35 2.96
C ASP A 38 0.17 12.12 4.20
N ARG A 39 0.44 11.54 5.38
CA ARG A 39 0.18 12.16 6.67
C ARG A 39 1.50 12.28 7.42
N PRO A 40 1.69 13.33 8.23
CA PRO A 40 2.83 13.41 9.12
C PRO A 40 2.95 12.12 9.95
N ALA A 41 4.11 11.47 9.87
CA ALA A 41 4.41 10.29 10.66
C ALA A 41 4.78 10.72 12.10
N GLY A 42 4.27 9.99 13.09
CA GLY A 42 4.50 10.24 14.50
C GLY A 42 3.30 10.84 15.23
N ARG A 43 2.99 10.31 16.42
CA ARG A 43 2.21 11.07 17.40
C ARG A 43 3.14 12.12 17.98
N GLY A 44 2.70 13.37 18.09
CA GLY A 44 3.42 14.48 18.73
C GLY A 44 3.68 14.30 20.24
N LYS A 45 4.13 13.12 20.66
CA LYS A 45 4.66 12.85 21.99
C LYS A 45 6.12 12.44 21.81
N ASN A 46 7.00 13.43 21.80
CA ASN A 46 8.33 13.22 22.35
C ASN A 46 8.09 12.68 23.77
N LEU A 47 8.41 11.41 24.04
CA LEU A 47 8.60 11.01 25.43
C LEU A 47 9.73 11.91 25.95
N PRO A 48 9.53 12.73 27.00
CA PRO A 48 10.68 13.31 27.67
C PRO A 48 11.50 12.11 28.15
N GLN A 49 12.73 12.02 27.65
CA GLN A 49 13.71 11.09 28.17
C GLN A 49 13.98 11.55 29.61
N VAL A 50 13.39 10.85 30.58
CA VAL A 50 13.70 11.04 32.00
C VAL A 50 15.12 10.50 32.18
N LEU A 51 15.99 11.38 32.69
CA LEU A 51 17.37 11.10 33.07
C LEU A 51 17.48 9.93 34.05
#